data_AF-A0A6A5K4U5-F1
#
_entry.id   AF-A0A6A5K4U5-F1
#
_cell.length_a   1.000
_cell.length_b   1.000
_cell.length_c   1.000
_cell.angle_alpha   90.00
_cell.angle_beta   90.00
_cell.angle_gamma   90.00
#
_symmetry.space_group_name_H-M   'P 1'
#
loop_
_entity.id
_entity.type
_entity.pdbx_description
1 polymer ?
#
loop_
_entity_poly.entity_id
_entity_poly.type
_entity_poly.pdbx_seq_one_letter_code
_entity_poly.pdbx_strand_id
1 'polypeptide(L)'
;MLHKLTHLQPKPGLDGSFSSYHTRSRYPQESQALHLLRRCAYIVSPLMRRYGWTIPFLSELSPSSSCHGKNYIVKEYTRNRFGLSTSTNVSLKIELCLRDVDNPTRFLPTHCLIQTLLHELAHLRHGAHFFAFYGFNAMLLDELVEDVGRGELRRTVAMKEVPDCVERRKDMLRTMRHEVESKAARWFGLQRKKNRRRA
;
A
#
# COMPACT_ATOMS: atom_id res chain seq x y z
N MET A 1 -3.04 -21.13 16.64
CA MET A 1 -1.61 -21.02 17.01
C MET A 1 -1.01 -19.73 16.43
N LEU A 2 -1.09 -18.61 17.16
CA LEU A 2 -0.55 -17.29 16.76
C LEU A 2 0.94 -17.08 17.12
N HIS A 3 1.60 -18.12 17.68
CA HIS A 3 2.73 -17.93 18.59
C HIS A 3 4.12 -17.77 17.97
N LYS A 4 4.28 -17.72 16.63
CA LYS A 4 5.62 -17.73 16.00
C LYS A 4 6.06 -16.42 15.34
N LEU A 5 5.19 -15.43 15.11
CA LEU A 5 5.57 -14.19 14.42
C LEU A 5 5.64 -12.95 15.32
N THR A 6 5.28 -13.03 16.60
CA THR A 6 5.30 -11.86 17.49
C THR A 6 6.60 -11.70 18.26
N HIS A 7 7.35 -12.79 18.45
CA HIS A 7 8.58 -12.81 19.26
C HIS A 7 9.86 -13.00 18.44
N LEU A 8 9.74 -13.19 17.12
CA LEU A 8 10.91 -13.31 16.25
C LEU A 8 11.33 -11.93 15.79
N GLN A 9 12.64 -11.65 15.82
CA GLN A 9 13.21 -10.54 15.07
C GLN A 9 12.77 -10.66 13.59
N PRO A 10 12.50 -9.54 12.89
CA PRO A 10 12.23 -9.57 11.46
C PRO A 10 13.34 -10.36 10.75
N LYS A 11 13.00 -11.43 10.05
CA LYS A 11 13.95 -12.24 9.29
C LYS A 11 13.83 -11.88 7.81
N PRO A 12 14.86 -11.26 7.20
CA PRO A 12 14.88 -11.01 5.78
C PRO A 12 14.56 -12.30 4.99
N GLY A 13 13.59 -12.22 4.07
CA GLY A 13 13.12 -13.36 3.27
C GLY A 13 11.92 -14.15 3.84
N LEU A 14 11.57 -13.98 5.12
CA LEU A 14 10.33 -14.51 5.72
C LEU A 14 9.29 -13.40 5.99
N ASP A 15 9.74 -12.16 6.20
CA ASP A 15 8.89 -10.99 6.45
C ASP A 15 8.86 -10.00 5.27
N GLY A 16 9.10 -10.48 4.04
CA GLY A 16 9.14 -9.64 2.85
C GLY A 16 10.31 -8.64 2.82
N SER A 17 10.18 -7.59 2.00
CA SER A 17 11.19 -6.52 1.82
C SER A 17 10.87 -5.27 2.66
N PHE A 18 10.29 -5.47 3.84
CA PHE A 18 10.06 -4.40 4.82
C PHE A 18 11.11 -4.47 5.94
N SER A 19 11.71 -3.33 6.28
CA SER A 19 12.80 -3.29 7.26
C SER A 19 12.30 -3.27 8.71
N SER A 20 11.13 -2.68 8.98
CA SER A 20 10.60 -2.49 10.33
C SER A 20 9.08 -2.37 10.36
N TYR A 21 8.51 -2.75 11.50
CA TYR A 21 7.07 -2.81 11.75
C TYR A 21 6.69 -1.95 12.95
N HIS A 22 5.62 -1.18 12.83
CA HIS A 22 5.12 -0.37 13.95
C HIS A 22 3.62 -0.53 14.15
N THR A 23 3.24 -0.98 15.33
CA THR A 23 1.86 -1.07 15.79
C THR A 23 1.47 0.18 16.59
N ARG A 24 0.17 0.33 16.86
CA ARG A 24 -0.37 1.37 17.73
C ARG A 24 -0.60 0.79 19.12
N SER A 25 0.40 0.95 20.00
CA SER A 25 0.41 0.46 21.39
C SER A 25 -0.78 0.90 22.24
N ARG A 26 -1.48 1.99 21.86
CA ARG A 26 -2.70 2.46 22.54
C ARG A 26 -3.94 1.57 22.33
N TYR A 27 -3.91 0.64 21.38
CA TYR A 27 -5.03 -0.24 21.06
C TYR A 27 -4.80 -1.66 21.57
N PRO A 28 -5.86 -2.40 21.95
CA PRO A 28 -5.73 -3.76 22.47
C PRO A 28 -5.16 -4.73 21.43
N GLN A 29 -4.69 -5.91 21.85
CA GLN A 29 -4.23 -6.98 20.94
C GLN A 29 -3.10 -6.55 19.98
N GLU A 30 -2.14 -5.78 20.46
CA GLU A 30 -0.98 -5.32 19.68
C GLU A 30 -0.21 -6.47 19.00
N SER A 31 -0.08 -7.61 19.69
CA SER A 31 0.55 -8.81 19.15
C SER A 31 -0.16 -9.33 17.88
N GLN A 32 -1.49 -9.27 17.83
CA GLN A 32 -2.27 -9.65 16.66
C GLN A 32 -2.13 -8.64 15.53
N ALA A 33 -2.05 -7.34 15.85
CA ALA A 33 -1.78 -6.29 14.87
C ALA A 33 -0.42 -6.50 14.19
N LEU A 34 0.64 -6.76 14.98
CA LEU A 34 1.97 -7.06 14.47
C LEU A 34 1.98 -8.33 13.60
N HIS A 35 1.28 -9.37 14.04
CA HIS A 35 1.12 -10.60 13.27
C HIS A 35 0.48 -10.32 11.91
N LEU A 36 -0.57 -9.51 11.85
CA LEU A 36 -1.25 -9.15 10.60
C LEU A 36 -0.35 -8.35 9.66
N LEU A 37 0.42 -7.37 10.17
CA LEU A 37 1.38 -6.61 9.35
C LEU A 37 2.41 -7.55 8.70
N ARG A 38 3.01 -8.45 9.51
CA ARG A 38 3.97 -9.45 9.01
C ARG A 38 3.33 -10.43 8.05
N ARG A 39 2.09 -10.85 8.29
CA ARG A 39 1.35 -11.72 7.37
C ARG A 39 1.10 -11.03 6.02
N CYS A 40 0.71 -9.75 6.03
CA CYS A 40 0.53 -8.98 4.81
C CYS A 40 1.85 -8.87 4.03
N ALA A 41 2.94 -8.50 4.72
CA ALA A 41 4.28 -8.41 4.14
C ALA A 41 4.76 -9.73 3.53
N TYR A 42 4.49 -10.85 4.19
CA TYR A 42 4.80 -12.18 3.67
C TYR A 42 4.05 -12.48 2.37
N ILE A 43 2.74 -12.21 2.33
CA ILE A 43 1.89 -12.48 1.17
C ILE A 43 2.37 -11.69 -0.06
N VAL A 44 2.69 -10.40 0.09
CA VAL A 44 3.16 -9.56 -1.03
C VAL A 44 4.65 -9.71 -1.34
N SER A 45 5.38 -10.53 -0.58
CA SER A 45 6.84 -10.66 -0.74
C SER A 45 7.30 -11.09 -2.13
N PRO A 46 6.59 -11.96 -2.89
CA PRO A 46 6.99 -12.30 -4.26
C PRO A 46 6.95 -11.08 -5.19
N LEU A 47 5.90 -10.25 -5.10
CA LEU A 47 5.80 -9.01 -5.84
C LEU A 47 6.94 -8.06 -5.46
N MET A 48 7.18 -7.86 -4.17
CA MET A 48 8.28 -6.96 -3.72
C MET A 48 9.63 -7.39 -4.28
N ARG A 49 9.93 -8.70 -4.33
CA ARG A 49 11.16 -9.22 -4.95
C ARG A 49 11.17 -8.98 -6.46
N ARG A 50 10.06 -9.27 -7.15
CA ARG A 50 9.91 -9.12 -8.60
C ARG A 50 10.16 -7.69 -9.07
N TYR A 51 9.64 -6.70 -8.32
CA TYR A 51 9.79 -5.28 -8.64
C TYR A 51 11.00 -4.60 -7.97
N GLY A 52 11.80 -5.35 -7.19
CA GLY A 52 12.96 -4.79 -6.47
C GLY A 52 12.59 -3.75 -5.41
N TRP A 53 11.37 -3.80 -4.87
CA TRP A 53 10.90 -2.85 -3.87
C TRP A 53 11.43 -3.19 -2.48
N THR A 54 11.99 -2.18 -1.82
CA THR A 54 12.32 -2.22 -0.40
C THR A 54 11.67 -1.02 0.27
N ILE A 55 10.91 -1.26 1.32
CA ILE A 55 10.15 -0.21 2.01
C ILE A 55 10.56 -0.22 3.49
N PRO A 56 11.09 0.89 4.03
CA PRO A 56 11.61 0.88 5.40
C PRO A 56 10.57 0.49 6.46
N PHE A 57 9.35 1.03 6.37
CA PHE A 57 8.35 0.88 7.43
C PHE A 57 7.00 0.39 6.91
N LEU A 58 6.47 -0.68 7.52
CA LEU A 58 5.05 -1.06 7.43
C LEU A 58 4.40 -0.87 8.79
N SER A 59 3.44 0.06 8.89
CA SER A 59 2.87 0.47 10.16
C SER A 59 1.36 0.38 10.22
N GLU A 60 0.81 0.39 11.42
CA GLU A 60 -0.61 0.47 11.66
C GLU A 60 -1.14 1.91 11.58
N LEU A 61 -2.13 2.12 10.71
CA LEU A 61 -2.91 3.34 10.59
C LEU A 61 -3.98 3.39 11.70
N SER A 62 -4.31 4.59 12.17
CA SER A 62 -5.40 4.77 13.14
C SER A 62 -6.73 4.31 12.54
N PRO A 63 -7.56 3.52 13.25
CA PRO A 63 -8.90 3.15 12.77
C PRO A 63 -9.80 4.37 12.52
N SER A 64 -9.58 5.47 13.24
CA SER A 64 -10.29 6.74 13.02
C SER A 64 -9.84 7.53 11.78
N SER A 65 -8.97 6.97 10.94
CA SER A 65 -8.51 7.65 9.72
C SER A 65 -9.58 7.64 8.64
N SER A 66 -9.59 8.65 7.79
CA SER A 66 -10.53 8.75 6.66
C SER A 66 -10.26 7.77 5.51
N CYS A 67 -9.24 6.91 5.62
CA CYS A 67 -8.81 5.97 4.59
C CYS A 67 -8.25 4.69 5.22
N HIS A 68 -8.21 3.62 4.43
CA HIS A 68 -7.72 2.31 4.86
C HIS A 68 -6.20 2.15 4.72
N GLY A 69 -5.56 2.96 3.88
CA GLY A 69 -4.12 2.89 3.64
C GLY A 69 -3.52 4.26 3.37
N LYS A 70 -2.20 4.38 3.57
CA LYS A 70 -1.40 5.55 3.19
C LYS A 70 -0.01 5.13 2.77
N ASN A 71 0.46 5.65 1.64
CA ASN A 71 1.85 5.53 1.20
C ASN A 71 2.56 6.89 1.22
N TYR A 72 3.70 6.94 1.90
CA TYR A 72 4.55 8.11 2.01
C TYR A 72 5.67 8.02 0.97
N ILE A 73 5.43 8.64 -0.20
CA ILE A 73 6.33 8.57 -1.35
C ILE A 73 7.17 9.84 -1.47
N VAL A 74 8.47 9.65 -1.73
CA VAL A 74 9.38 10.69 -2.19
C VAL A 74 9.83 10.42 -3.61
N LYS A 75 10.18 11.49 -4.33
CA LYS A 75 10.83 11.37 -5.64
C LYS A 75 12.33 11.43 -5.47
N GLU A 76 12.99 10.33 -5.79
CA GLU A 76 14.43 10.28 -5.91
C GLU A 76 14.81 10.67 -7.34
N TYR A 77 15.81 11.52 -7.49
CA TYR A 77 16.30 11.96 -8.79
C TYR A 77 17.71 11.43 -8.97
N THR A 78 17.89 10.63 -10.02
CA THR A 78 19.19 10.14 -10.43
C THR A 78 19.64 10.86 -11.69
N ARG A 79 20.95 11.02 -11.86
CA ARG A 79 21.54 11.59 -13.06
C ARG A 79 22.44 10.55 -13.69
N ASN A 80 22.19 10.24 -14.96
CA ASN A 80 23.06 9.32 -15.69
C ASN A 80 24.34 10.04 -16.15
N ARG A 81 25.28 9.26 -16.70
CA ARG A 81 26.57 9.78 -17.21
C ARG A 81 26.42 10.78 -18.37
N PHE A 82 25.25 10.84 -19.01
CA PHE A 82 24.90 11.76 -20.09
C PHE A 82 24.20 13.03 -19.60
N GLY A 83 24.10 13.23 -18.27
CA GLY A 83 23.48 14.42 -17.69
C GLY A 83 21.95 14.41 -17.68
N LEU A 84 21.30 13.36 -18.18
CA LEU A 84 19.84 13.19 -18.15
C LEU A 84 19.39 12.84 -16.73
N SER A 85 18.41 13.59 -16.21
CA SER A 85 17.81 13.31 -14.93
C SER A 85 16.60 12.39 -15.09
N THR A 86 16.58 11.31 -14.34
CA THR A 86 15.44 10.41 -14.21
C THR A 86 14.92 10.45 -12.78
N SER A 87 13.60 10.38 -12.60
CA SER A 87 12.99 10.32 -11.27
C SER A 87 12.34 8.97 -11.01
N THR A 88 12.58 8.40 -9.84
CA THR A 88 11.92 7.20 -9.33
C THR A 88 11.11 7.54 -8.09
N ASN A 89 9.96 6.89 -7.91
CA ASN A 89 9.19 7.02 -6.68
C ASN A 89 9.72 5.99 -5.68
N VAL A 90 9.97 6.43 -4.45
CA VAL A 90 10.45 5.58 -3.36
C VAL A 90 9.50 5.73 -2.18
N SER A 91 8.98 4.61 -1.68
CA SER A 91 8.16 4.60 -0.47
C SER A 91 9.03 4.61 0.78
N LEU A 92 8.83 5.61 1.63
CA LEU A 92 9.47 5.67 2.95
C LEU A 92 8.70 4.83 3.98
N LYS A 93 7.38 4.79 3.85
CA LYS A 93 6.49 4.14 4.81
C LYS A 93 5.15 3.83 4.17
N ILE A 94 4.57 2.69 4.53
CA ILE A 94 3.17 2.36 4.27
C ILE A 94 2.46 2.20 5.62
N GLU A 95 1.27 2.79 5.75
CA GLU A 95 0.37 2.56 6.86
C GLU A 95 -0.87 1.80 6.40
N LEU A 96 -1.29 0.78 7.14
CA LEU A 96 -2.51 0.00 6.89
C LEU A 96 -3.45 0.10 8.08
N CYS A 97 -4.73 0.36 7.82
CA CYS A 97 -5.79 0.27 8.80
C CYS A 97 -6.07 -1.20 9.06
N LEU A 98 -5.72 -1.68 10.24
CA LEU A 98 -5.88 -3.10 10.58
C LEU A 98 -7.21 -3.38 11.26
N ARG A 99 -7.86 -2.35 11.80
CA ARG A 99 -8.97 -2.46 12.74
C ARG A 99 -10.23 -1.84 12.18
N ASP A 100 -11.35 -2.34 12.67
CA ASP A 100 -12.65 -1.74 12.42
C ASP A 100 -12.75 -0.36 13.10
N VAL A 101 -13.45 0.58 12.45
CA VAL A 101 -13.58 1.97 12.91
C VAL A 101 -14.43 2.04 14.18
N ASP A 102 -15.50 1.24 14.24
CA ASP A 102 -16.46 1.24 15.34
C ASP A 102 -15.97 0.38 16.51
N ASN A 103 -15.14 -0.64 16.21
CA ASN A 103 -14.60 -1.53 17.23
C ASN A 103 -13.10 -1.84 17.03
N PRO A 104 -12.20 -1.14 17.73
CA PRO A 104 -10.76 -1.38 17.66
C PRO A 104 -10.29 -2.76 18.11
N THR A 105 -11.12 -3.59 18.75
CA THR A 105 -10.77 -4.99 19.07
C THR A 105 -10.96 -5.94 17.88
N ARG A 106 -11.72 -5.51 16.86
CA ARG A 106 -11.97 -6.29 15.66
C ARG A 106 -10.97 -5.91 14.57
N PHE A 107 -10.36 -6.93 13.98
CA PHE A 107 -9.43 -6.76 12.86
C PHE A 107 -10.15 -7.00 11.53
N LEU A 108 -9.73 -6.26 10.51
CA LEU A 108 -10.21 -6.47 9.15
C LEU A 108 -9.71 -7.81 8.60
N PRO A 109 -10.49 -8.47 7.71
CA PRO A 109 -10.06 -9.68 7.04
C PRO A 109 -8.76 -9.48 6.25
N THR A 110 -7.91 -10.51 6.20
CA THR A 110 -6.61 -10.45 5.50
C THR A 110 -6.75 -10.01 4.03
N HIS A 111 -7.76 -10.50 3.30
CA HIS A 111 -7.95 -10.10 1.90
C HIS A 111 -8.20 -8.60 1.74
N CYS A 112 -8.91 -7.94 2.67
CA CYS A 112 -9.09 -6.48 2.65
C CYS A 112 -7.77 -5.75 2.90
N LEU A 113 -6.94 -6.27 3.80
CA LEU A 113 -5.61 -5.70 4.09
C LEU A 113 -4.68 -5.84 2.87
N ILE A 114 -4.70 -7.00 2.20
CA ILE A 114 -3.93 -7.24 0.97
C ILE A 114 -4.41 -6.33 -0.15
N GLN A 115 -5.73 -6.20 -0.35
CA GLN A 115 -6.30 -5.27 -1.33
C GLN A 115 -5.79 -3.84 -1.12
N THR A 116 -5.78 -3.38 0.14
CA THR A 116 -5.26 -2.06 0.49
C THR A 116 -3.76 -1.98 0.25
N LEU A 117 -2.99 -3.00 0.64
CA LEU A 117 -1.53 -2.99 0.44
C LEU A 117 -1.14 -3.00 -1.04
N LEU A 118 -1.86 -3.73 -1.90
CA LEU A 118 -1.67 -3.71 -3.35
C LEU A 118 -1.94 -2.31 -3.94
N HIS A 119 -3.01 -1.66 -3.47
CA HIS A 119 -3.31 -0.26 -3.83
C HIS A 119 -2.15 0.67 -3.46
N GLU A 120 -1.65 0.58 -2.23
CA GLU A 120 -0.52 1.40 -1.79
C GLU A 120 0.77 1.09 -2.58
N LEU A 121 1.02 -0.17 -2.93
CA LEU A 121 2.15 -0.56 -3.78
C LEU A 121 2.01 -0.02 -5.21
N ALA A 122 0.80 0.03 -5.77
CA ALA A 122 0.56 0.59 -7.09
C ALA A 122 0.98 2.07 -7.18
N HIS A 123 0.95 2.81 -6.06
CA HIS A 123 1.44 4.19 -5.99
C HIS A 123 2.94 4.35 -6.25
N LEU A 124 3.75 3.30 -6.07
CA LEU A 124 5.17 3.32 -6.46
C LEU A 124 5.33 3.56 -7.98
N ARG A 125 4.37 3.11 -8.79
CA ARG A 125 4.42 3.36 -10.24
C ARG A 125 3.56 4.56 -10.66
N HIS A 126 2.36 4.68 -10.10
CA HIS A 126 1.38 5.66 -10.53
C HIS A 126 0.82 6.47 -9.34
N GLY A 127 1.14 7.76 -9.28
CA GLY A 127 0.70 8.60 -8.17
C GLY A 127 -0.79 8.95 -8.18
N ALA A 128 -1.43 9.01 -9.36
CA ALA A 128 -2.82 9.45 -9.48
C ALA A 128 -3.74 8.29 -9.89
N HIS A 129 -4.92 8.22 -9.28
CA HIS A 129 -5.93 7.17 -9.48
C HIS A 129 -6.65 7.32 -10.83
N PHE A 130 -5.95 7.02 -11.93
CA PHE A 130 -6.50 6.93 -13.28
C PHE A 130 -6.33 5.52 -13.85
N PHE A 131 -6.71 5.31 -15.11
CA PHE A 131 -6.64 4.03 -15.80
C PHE A 131 -5.30 3.30 -15.66
N ALA A 132 -4.17 4.01 -15.77
CA ALA A 132 -2.84 3.41 -15.62
C ALA A 132 -2.60 2.87 -14.20
N PHE A 133 -3.04 3.61 -13.16
CA PHE A 133 -2.99 3.13 -11.78
C PHE A 133 -3.82 1.88 -11.60
N TYR A 134 -5.07 1.90 -12.07
CA TYR A 134 -5.99 0.79 -11.90
C TYR A 134 -5.58 -0.46 -12.69
N GLY A 135 -5.05 -0.27 -13.91
CA GLY A 135 -4.46 -1.37 -14.68
C GLY A 135 -3.27 -1.99 -13.98
N PHE A 136 -2.35 -1.17 -13.45
CA PHE A 136 -1.20 -1.68 -12.70
C PHE A 136 -1.60 -2.38 -11.40
N ASN A 137 -2.57 -1.83 -10.66
CA ASN A 137 -3.08 -2.45 -9.44
C ASN A 137 -3.70 -3.82 -9.73
N ALA A 138 -4.53 -3.93 -10.77
CA ALA A 138 -5.11 -5.20 -11.21
C ALA A 138 -4.04 -6.22 -11.60
N MET A 139 -3.02 -5.78 -12.35
CA MET A 139 -1.89 -6.63 -12.72
C MET A 139 -1.13 -7.17 -11.50
N LEU A 140 -0.92 -6.35 -10.45
CA LEU A 140 -0.30 -6.82 -9.20
C LEU A 140 -1.14 -7.90 -8.51
N LEU A 141 -2.48 -7.80 -8.57
CA LEU A 141 -3.36 -8.83 -8.04
C LEU A 141 -3.27 -10.12 -8.85
N ASP A 142 -3.31 -10.04 -10.17
CA ASP A 142 -3.20 -11.21 -11.05
C ASP A 142 -1.89 -11.97 -10.78
N GLU A 143 -0.77 -11.24 -10.68
CA GLU A 143 0.54 -11.83 -10.33
C GLU A 143 0.52 -12.50 -8.95
N LEU A 144 -0.11 -11.88 -7.95
CA LEU A 144 -0.21 -12.48 -6.61
C LEU A 144 -1.06 -13.75 -6.62
N VAL A 145 -2.16 -13.77 -7.35
CA VAL A 145 -3.03 -14.94 -7.49
C VAL A 145 -2.24 -16.08 -8.14
N GLU A 146 -1.46 -15.79 -9.18
CA GLU A 146 -0.56 -16.78 -9.79
C GLU A 146 0.48 -17.31 -8.80
N ASP A 147 1.14 -16.43 -8.04
CA ASP A 147 2.18 -16.82 -7.08
C ASP A 147 1.62 -17.72 -5.96
N VAL A 148 0.40 -17.43 -5.50
CA VAL A 148 -0.33 -18.28 -4.53
C VAL A 148 -0.73 -19.61 -5.17
N GLY A 149 -1.24 -19.60 -6.40
CA GLY A 149 -1.66 -20.79 -7.14
C GLY A 149 -0.50 -21.76 -7.44
N ARG A 150 0.68 -21.22 -7.75
CA ARG A 150 1.92 -21.99 -7.96
C ARG A 150 2.52 -22.50 -6.64
N GLY A 151 2.13 -21.91 -5.51
CA GLY A 151 2.59 -22.29 -4.19
C GLY A 151 3.91 -21.65 -3.77
N GLU A 152 4.32 -20.51 -4.38
CA GLU A 152 5.56 -19.80 -4.04
C GLU A 152 5.63 -19.37 -2.56
N LEU A 153 4.46 -19.16 -1.95
CA LEU A 153 4.30 -18.83 -0.53
C LEU A 153 4.23 -20.07 0.36
N ARG A 154 5.09 -21.06 0.05
CA ARG A 154 5.21 -22.35 0.75
C ARG A 154 3.88 -23.09 0.91
N ARG A 155 2.90 -22.81 0.03
CA ARG A 155 1.51 -23.28 0.13
C ARG A 155 0.82 -22.97 1.47
N THR A 156 1.27 -21.93 2.17
CA THR A 156 0.72 -21.53 3.49
C THR A 156 -0.35 -20.45 3.40
N VAL A 157 -0.54 -19.87 2.21
CA VAL A 157 -1.52 -18.80 1.95
C VAL A 157 -2.69 -19.43 1.21
N ALA A 158 -3.88 -19.32 1.79
CA ALA A 158 -5.10 -19.79 1.14
C ALA A 158 -5.66 -18.70 0.21
N MET A 159 -6.35 -19.10 -0.86
CA MET A 159 -6.95 -18.14 -1.80
C MET A 159 -7.94 -17.16 -1.14
N LYS A 160 -8.64 -17.58 -0.07
CA LYS A 160 -9.51 -16.70 0.73
C LYS A 160 -8.80 -15.52 1.42
N GLU A 161 -7.47 -15.56 1.52
CA GLU A 161 -6.65 -14.47 2.06
C GLU A 161 -6.25 -13.45 0.98
N VAL A 162 -6.47 -13.78 -0.30
CA VAL A 162 -6.22 -12.92 -1.46
C VAL A 162 -7.55 -12.30 -1.87
N PRO A 163 -7.61 -11.00 -2.24
CA PRO A 163 -8.86 -10.38 -2.66
C PRO A 163 -9.27 -10.87 -4.05
N ASP A 164 -10.57 -11.01 -4.29
CA ASP A 164 -11.11 -11.40 -5.61
C ASP A 164 -11.04 -10.25 -6.63
N CYS A 165 -10.92 -9.00 -6.17
CA CYS A 165 -10.77 -7.83 -7.02
C CYS A 165 -10.02 -6.70 -6.30
N VAL A 166 -9.35 -5.84 -7.06
CA VAL A 166 -8.58 -4.72 -6.50
C VAL A 166 -9.43 -3.57 -6.00
N GLU A 167 -10.51 -3.23 -6.69
CA GLU A 167 -11.47 -2.22 -6.27
C GLU A 167 -12.77 -2.42 -7.08
N ARG A 168 -13.91 -2.03 -6.50
CA ARG A 168 -15.17 -2.11 -7.25
C ARG A 168 -15.23 -0.96 -8.25
N ARG A 169 -15.81 -1.21 -9.43
CA ARG A 169 -15.96 -0.21 -10.51
C ARG A 169 -16.54 1.13 -10.03
N LYS A 170 -17.53 1.10 -9.15
CA LYS A 170 -18.17 2.31 -8.61
C LYS A 170 -17.18 3.16 -7.80
N ASP A 171 -16.30 2.53 -7.04
CA ASP A 171 -15.33 3.23 -6.20
C ASP A 171 -14.17 3.78 -7.02
N MET A 172 -13.70 3.02 -8.03
CA MET A 172 -12.75 3.53 -9.04
C MET A 172 -13.24 4.79 -9.75
N LEU A 173 -14.52 4.82 -10.16
CA LEU A 173 -15.08 6.00 -10.82
C LEU A 173 -15.21 7.20 -9.86
N ARG A 174 -15.47 6.93 -8.57
CA ARG A 174 -15.59 7.96 -7.53
C ARG A 174 -14.23 8.62 -7.27
N THR A 175 -13.18 7.83 -7.10
CA THR A 175 -11.81 8.32 -6.87
C THR A 175 -11.29 9.08 -8.09
N MET A 176 -11.49 8.57 -9.31
CA MET A 176 -11.16 9.26 -10.55
C MET A 176 -11.84 10.63 -10.64
N ARG A 177 -13.13 10.71 -10.31
CA ARG A 177 -13.89 11.97 -10.29
C ARG A 177 -13.28 12.96 -9.30
N HIS A 178 -13.03 12.53 -8.06
CA HIS A 178 -12.41 13.38 -7.05
C HIS A 178 -11.01 13.87 -7.47
N GLU A 179 -10.23 13.03 -8.14
CA GLU A 179 -8.91 13.39 -8.64
C GLU A 179 -8.99 14.46 -9.76
N VAL A 180 -9.98 14.35 -10.66
CA VAL A 180 -10.28 15.38 -11.68
C VAL A 180 -10.70 16.69 -11.03
N GLU A 181 -11.65 16.65 -10.08
CA GLU A 181 -12.14 17.82 -9.35
C GLU A 181 -11.00 18.53 -8.58
N SER A 182 -10.16 17.77 -7.88
CA SER A 182 -9.00 18.27 -7.13
C SER A 182 -7.98 18.94 -8.06
N LYS A 183 -7.65 18.33 -9.20
CA LYS A 183 -6.74 18.92 -10.19
C LYS A 183 -7.32 20.18 -10.81
N ALA A 184 -8.61 20.19 -11.16
CA ALA A 184 -9.29 21.36 -11.70
C ALA A 184 -9.28 22.52 -10.69
N ALA A 185 -9.69 22.28 -9.43
CA ALA A 185 -9.69 23.29 -8.38
C ALA A 185 -8.29 23.89 -8.16
N ARG A 186 -7.24 23.07 -8.20
CA ARG A 186 -5.85 23.52 -8.09
C ARG A 186 -5.43 24.40 -9.27
N TRP A 187 -5.82 24.02 -10.49
CA TRP A 187 -5.55 24.79 -11.70
C TRP A 187 -6.23 26.16 -11.66
N PHE A 188 -7.53 26.21 -11.36
CA PHE A 188 -8.27 27.47 -11.25
C PHE A 188 -7.76 28.36 -10.10
N GLY A 189 -7.39 27.76 -8.97
CA GLY A 189 -6.77 28.47 -7.84
C GLY A 189 -5.42 29.11 -8.19
N LEU A 190 -4.59 28.41 -8.98
CA LEU A 190 -3.33 28.95 -9.50
C LEU A 190 -3.55 30.11 -10.47
N GLN A 191 -4.55 30.02 -11.36
CA GLN A 191 -4.90 31.12 -12.28
C GLN A 191 -5.31 32.38 -11.54
N ARG A 192 -6.15 32.26 -10.50
CA ARG A 192 -6.55 33.41 -9.65
C ARG A 192 -5.36 34.07 -8.95
N LYS A 193 -4.41 33.28 -8.42
CA LYS A 193 -3.18 33.82 -7.81
C LYS A 193 -2.26 34.52 -8.82
N LYS A 194 -2.16 34.00 -10.05
CA LYS A 194 -1.36 34.60 -11.12
C LYS A 194 -1.94 35.95 -11.57
N ASN A 195 -3.26 36.06 -11.69
CA ASN A 195 -3.92 37.31 -12.08
C ASN A 195 -3.82 38.39 -10.99
N ARG A 196 -3.90 38.02 -9.71
CA ARG A 196 -3.73 38.96 -8.58
C ARG A 196 -2.31 39.53 -8.43
N ARG A 197 -1.27 38.86 -8.94
CA ARG A 197 0.12 39.37 -8.91
C ARG A 197 0.46 40.28 -10.09
N ARG A 198 -0.46 40.45 -11.04
CA ARG A 198 -0.29 41.24 -12.27
C ARG A 198 -1.14 42.52 -12.28
N ALA A 199 -1.97 42.73 -11.26
CA ALA A 199 -2.71 43.96 -10.99
C ALA A 199 -2.03 44.67 -9.82
#